data_AF-A0A410P2L6-F1
#
_entry.id   AF-A0A410P2L6-F1
#
_cell.length_a   1.000
_cell.length_b   1.000
_cell.length_c   1.000
_cell.angle_alpha   90.00
_cell.angle_beta   90.00
_cell.angle_gamma   90.00
#
_symmetry.space_group_name_H-M   'P 1'
#
loop_
_entity.id
_entity.type
_entity.pdbx_description
1 polymer ?
#
loop_
_entity_poly.entity_id
_entity_poly.type
_entity_poly.pdbx_seq_one_letter_code
_entity_poly.pdbx_strand_id
1 'polypeptide(L)'
;MIKNYKFRAFFKWLYPGMRVKRWAFLSLLGLILMMVGVGGIMTYRGGLTAPIAFVYYANVLLGIMLLISGFKNMMISVVSLILPHKDGHLIDILYQKRFLEHGPRIVAIGGGTGLSVLLHGIKEYTSNITAVVTVADDGGSSGRLRQQFDIVAPGDIRNCLVALANEETMMNQLFQYRFEKDTDFSGHSFGNLFITAMTQVTGDFEKALKESSKVLSIRGRVLPSTLEKVVLAAEHADGRLTEGEAQIPKAGSPIKKIFIRPNSASAAPDAVRAILEAELIILGPGSLYTSIIPNLLIREIREAVVASQVSKIYVCNIMTQPGETNGFKASDHIGELVKHTHPKILDACIVNTGSVPVCLLDKYGRESSVPVEADTQAIKDMGYGVIEEDLVSASDHVRHDAGKLARIVADLLNLQRAGNS
;
A
#
# COMPACT_ATOMS: atom_id res chain seq x y z
N MET A 1 -35.80 1.90 -29.66
CA MET A 1 -34.47 2.54 -29.78
C MET A 1 -33.29 1.71 -29.25
N ILE A 2 -33.42 0.96 -28.15
CA ILE A 2 -32.29 0.23 -27.51
C ILE A 2 -31.71 -0.93 -28.38
N LYS A 3 -32.54 -1.63 -29.18
CA LYS A 3 -32.08 -2.68 -30.12
C LYS A 3 -31.12 -2.15 -31.19
N ASN A 4 -31.38 -0.96 -31.73
CA ASN A 4 -30.56 -0.35 -32.78
C ASN A 4 -29.19 0.13 -32.27
N TYR A 5 -29.08 0.43 -30.97
CA TYR A 5 -27.81 0.84 -30.35
C TYR A 5 -26.85 -0.34 -30.19
N LYS A 6 -27.33 -1.49 -29.69
CA LYS A 6 -26.52 -2.73 -29.59
C LYS A 6 -26.05 -3.21 -30.96
N PHE A 7 -26.89 -3.07 -31.99
CA PHE A 7 -26.55 -3.43 -33.36
C PHE A 7 -25.42 -2.55 -33.94
N ARG A 8 -25.50 -1.22 -33.74
CA ARG A 8 -24.42 -0.30 -34.16
C ARG A 8 -23.12 -0.49 -33.37
N ALA A 9 -23.20 -0.88 -32.10
CA ALA A 9 -22.03 -1.19 -31.27
C ALA A 9 -21.29 -2.45 -31.75
N PHE A 10 -22.02 -3.47 -32.21
CA PHE A 10 -21.45 -4.69 -32.79
C PHE A 10 -20.64 -4.39 -34.06
N PHE A 11 -21.12 -3.49 -34.93
CA PHE A 11 -20.37 -3.06 -36.12
C PHE A 11 -19.10 -2.28 -35.81
N LYS A 12 -18.93 -1.74 -34.59
CA LYS A 12 -17.66 -1.10 -34.20
C LYS A 12 -16.51 -2.10 -34.09
N TRP A 13 -16.82 -3.37 -33.81
CA TRP A 13 -15.85 -4.47 -33.88
C TRP A 13 -15.33 -4.72 -35.31
N LEU A 14 -16.10 -4.24 -36.28
CA LEU A 14 -15.75 -4.20 -37.69
C LEU A 14 -15.20 -2.82 -38.11
N TYR A 15 -14.52 -2.05 -37.26
CA TYR A 15 -13.75 -0.89 -37.74
C TYR A 15 -12.34 -1.27 -38.24
N PRO A 16 -11.79 -0.55 -39.25
CA PRO A 16 -10.39 -0.69 -39.65
C PRO A 16 -9.46 -0.39 -38.46
N GLY A 17 -8.37 -1.15 -38.31
CA GLY A 17 -7.38 -0.97 -37.23
C GLY A 17 -7.44 -2.00 -36.10
N MET A 18 -8.59 -2.63 -35.84
CA MET A 18 -8.75 -3.56 -34.70
C MET A 18 -8.21 -4.98 -34.93
N ARG A 19 -7.77 -5.32 -36.16
CA ARG A 19 -7.23 -6.64 -36.59
C ARG A 19 -8.10 -7.90 -36.34
N VAL A 20 -9.18 -7.81 -35.55
CA VAL A 20 -10.14 -8.89 -35.22
C VAL A 20 -10.83 -9.48 -36.47
N LYS A 21 -11.17 -8.63 -37.46
CA LYS A 21 -11.89 -9.06 -38.67
C LYS A 21 -11.21 -10.19 -39.44
N ARG A 22 -9.89 -10.10 -39.60
CA ARG A 22 -9.11 -11.06 -40.41
C ARG A 22 -9.13 -12.44 -39.74
N TRP A 23 -9.04 -12.47 -38.42
CA TRP A 23 -9.05 -13.70 -37.63
C TRP A 23 -10.46 -14.29 -37.49
N ALA A 24 -11.50 -13.46 -37.39
CA ALA A 24 -12.89 -13.91 -37.44
C ALA A 24 -13.22 -14.54 -38.80
N PHE A 25 -12.75 -13.92 -39.90
CA PHE A 25 -12.89 -14.49 -41.25
C PHE A 25 -12.12 -15.81 -41.39
N LEU A 26 -10.89 -15.90 -40.86
CA LEU A 26 -10.10 -17.13 -40.86
C LEU A 26 -10.81 -18.27 -40.11
N SER A 27 -11.42 -17.95 -38.96
CA SER A 27 -12.18 -18.91 -38.15
C SER A 27 -13.42 -19.40 -38.89
N LEU A 28 -14.15 -18.49 -39.56
CA LEU A 28 -15.32 -18.82 -40.37
C LEU A 28 -14.95 -19.69 -41.57
N LEU A 29 -13.83 -19.38 -42.25
CA LEU A 29 -13.32 -20.18 -43.35
C LEU A 29 -12.95 -21.60 -42.89
N GLY A 30 -12.30 -21.72 -41.73
CA GLY A 30 -12.00 -23.01 -41.10
C GLY A 30 -13.26 -23.83 -40.81
N LEU A 31 -14.31 -23.19 -40.28
CA LEU A 31 -15.61 -23.82 -40.03
C LEU A 31 -16.27 -24.33 -41.32
N ILE A 32 -16.25 -23.53 -42.39
CA ILE A 32 -16.81 -23.90 -43.70
C ILE A 32 -16.07 -25.11 -44.27
N LEU A 33 -14.73 -25.11 -44.26
CA LEU A 33 -13.91 -26.23 -44.74
C LEU A 33 -14.17 -27.51 -43.94
N MET A 34 -14.33 -27.38 -42.62
CA MET A 34 -14.68 -28.50 -41.75
C MET A 34 -16.07 -29.06 -42.08
N MET A 35 -17.08 -28.20 -42.27
CA MET A 35 -18.44 -28.62 -42.64
C MET A 35 -18.48 -29.30 -44.00
N VAL A 36 -17.75 -28.79 -45.00
CA VAL A 36 -17.64 -29.41 -46.34
C VAL A 36 -16.93 -30.76 -46.24
N GLY A 37 -15.86 -30.86 -45.45
CA GLY A 37 -15.13 -32.10 -45.20
C GLY A 37 -16.01 -33.18 -44.56
N VAL A 38 -16.69 -32.84 -43.45
CA VAL A 38 -17.59 -33.76 -42.74
C VAL A 38 -18.80 -34.13 -43.60
N GLY A 39 -19.42 -33.16 -44.28
CA GLY A 39 -20.54 -33.40 -45.19
C GLY A 39 -20.18 -34.34 -46.33
N GLY A 40 -18.98 -34.18 -46.92
CA GLY A 40 -18.46 -35.08 -47.94
C GLY A 40 -18.28 -36.52 -47.44
N ILE A 41 -17.69 -36.69 -46.25
CA ILE A 41 -17.51 -38.01 -45.62
C ILE A 41 -18.86 -38.68 -45.31
N MET A 42 -19.85 -37.92 -44.84
CA MET A 42 -21.18 -38.43 -44.48
C MET A 42 -22.01 -38.83 -45.72
N THR A 43 -21.95 -38.03 -46.78
CA THR A 43 -22.76 -38.23 -47.99
C THR A 43 -22.27 -39.42 -48.82
N TYR A 44 -20.96 -39.67 -48.86
CA TYR A 44 -20.35 -40.71 -49.69
C TYR A 44 -19.94 -41.98 -48.91
N ARG A 45 -20.75 -42.38 -47.90
CA ARG A 45 -20.53 -43.62 -47.13
C ARG A 45 -20.56 -44.91 -47.95
N GLY A 46 -20.97 -44.88 -49.22
CA GLY A 46 -21.15 -46.05 -50.10
C GLY A 46 -20.02 -46.37 -51.08
N GLY A 47 -18.91 -45.62 -51.09
CA GLY A 47 -17.76 -45.93 -51.96
C GLY A 47 -17.04 -44.69 -52.46
N LEU A 48 -16.11 -44.16 -51.65
CA LEU A 48 -15.17 -43.11 -52.07
C LEU A 48 -13.95 -43.77 -52.72
N THR A 49 -13.50 -43.24 -53.86
CA THR A 49 -12.14 -43.53 -54.31
C THR A 49 -11.15 -42.91 -53.32
N ALA A 50 -10.04 -43.61 -53.05
CA ALA A 50 -9.00 -43.16 -52.12
C ALA A 50 -8.60 -41.66 -52.26
N PRO A 51 -8.42 -41.08 -53.48
CA PRO A 51 -8.10 -39.67 -53.62
C PRO A 51 -9.21 -38.72 -53.14
N ILE A 52 -10.49 -39.08 -53.32
CA ILE A 52 -11.61 -38.23 -52.92
C ILE A 52 -11.76 -38.25 -51.39
N ALA A 53 -11.60 -39.43 -50.76
CA ALA A 53 -11.59 -39.54 -49.30
C ALA A 53 -10.46 -38.68 -48.69
N PHE A 54 -9.25 -38.75 -49.25
CA PHE A 54 -8.10 -37.95 -48.81
C PHE A 54 -8.40 -36.45 -48.81
N VAL A 55 -9.03 -35.93 -49.88
CA VAL A 55 -9.41 -34.50 -49.97
C VAL A 55 -10.36 -34.09 -48.84
N TYR A 56 -11.38 -34.91 -48.53
CA TYR A 56 -12.31 -34.58 -47.45
C TYR A 56 -11.65 -34.63 -46.06
N TYR A 57 -10.79 -35.61 -45.79
CA TYR A 57 -10.05 -35.66 -44.52
C TYR A 57 -9.05 -34.49 -44.39
N ALA A 58 -8.36 -34.13 -45.48
CA ALA A 58 -7.47 -32.98 -45.51
C ALA A 58 -8.23 -31.66 -45.24
N ASN A 59 -9.43 -31.50 -45.81
CA ASN A 59 -10.29 -30.33 -45.55
C ASN A 59 -10.74 -30.24 -44.09
N VAL A 60 -11.03 -31.36 -43.43
CA VAL A 60 -11.35 -31.37 -41.99
C VAL A 60 -10.14 -30.93 -41.16
N LEU A 61 -8.96 -31.49 -41.40
CA LEU A 61 -7.74 -31.14 -40.67
C LEU A 61 -7.35 -29.66 -40.88
N LEU A 62 -7.37 -29.20 -42.13
CA LEU A 62 -7.11 -27.80 -42.46
C LEU A 62 -8.16 -26.88 -41.83
N GLY A 63 -9.43 -27.27 -41.87
CA GLY A 63 -10.53 -26.55 -41.23
C GLY A 63 -10.31 -26.37 -39.73
N ILE A 64 -9.95 -27.45 -39.02
CA ILE A 64 -9.63 -27.42 -37.58
C ILE A 64 -8.43 -26.50 -37.31
N MET A 65 -7.35 -26.62 -38.09
CA MET A 65 -6.15 -25.79 -37.93
C MET A 65 -6.46 -24.30 -38.09
N LEU A 66 -7.23 -23.93 -39.12
CA LEU A 66 -7.63 -22.55 -39.39
C LEU A 66 -8.57 -22.01 -38.32
N LEU A 67 -9.48 -22.85 -37.80
CA LEU A 67 -10.40 -22.48 -36.73
C LEU A 67 -9.65 -22.20 -35.42
N ILE A 68 -8.72 -23.09 -35.02
CA ILE A 68 -7.88 -22.89 -33.82
C ILE A 68 -6.99 -21.66 -33.97
N SER A 69 -6.32 -21.50 -35.12
CA SER A 69 -5.43 -20.36 -35.38
C SER A 69 -6.21 -19.04 -35.42
N GLY A 70 -7.36 -19.02 -36.08
CA GLY A 70 -8.25 -17.86 -36.12
C GLY A 70 -8.75 -17.47 -34.75
N PHE A 71 -9.21 -18.44 -33.94
CA PHE A 71 -9.69 -18.18 -32.59
C PHE A 71 -8.58 -17.68 -31.66
N LYS A 72 -7.40 -18.33 -31.66
CA LYS A 72 -6.25 -17.93 -30.85
C LYS A 72 -5.84 -16.48 -31.14
N ASN A 73 -5.66 -16.15 -32.42
CA ASN A 73 -5.21 -14.80 -32.80
C ASN A 73 -6.30 -13.74 -32.63
N MET A 74 -7.58 -14.12 -32.71
CA MET A 74 -8.71 -13.26 -32.35
C MET A 74 -8.65 -12.90 -30.86
N MET A 75 -8.46 -13.90 -30.00
CA MET A 75 -8.32 -13.69 -28.54
C MET A 75 -7.12 -12.79 -28.21
N ILE A 76 -5.96 -13.02 -28.83
CA ILE A 76 -4.78 -12.16 -28.67
C ILE A 76 -5.08 -10.71 -29.09
N SER A 77 -5.78 -10.52 -30.21
CA SER A 77 -6.15 -9.18 -30.69
C SER A 77 -7.07 -8.45 -29.70
N VAL A 78 -8.02 -9.14 -29.08
CA VAL A 78 -8.91 -8.54 -28.06
C VAL A 78 -8.17 -8.24 -26.77
N VAL A 79 -7.36 -9.18 -26.28
CA VAL A 79 -6.58 -8.98 -25.05
C VAL A 79 -5.60 -7.82 -25.21
N SER A 80 -4.95 -7.69 -26.37
CA SER A 80 -4.01 -6.59 -26.65
C SER A 80 -4.65 -5.19 -26.68
N LEU A 81 -5.97 -5.10 -26.87
CA LEU A 81 -6.72 -3.83 -26.84
C LEU A 81 -7.14 -3.42 -25.43
N ILE A 82 -7.32 -4.40 -24.54
CA ILE A 82 -7.69 -4.17 -23.14
C ILE A 82 -6.43 -3.89 -22.31
N LEU A 83 -5.30 -4.50 -22.69
CA LEU A 83 -4.01 -4.36 -22.02
C LEU A 83 -2.95 -3.92 -23.00
N PRO A 84 -2.90 -2.62 -23.33
CA PRO A 84 -1.82 -2.08 -24.12
C PRO A 84 -0.63 -1.87 -23.18
N HIS A 85 0.12 -2.92 -22.84
CA HIS A 85 1.58 -2.90 -22.56
C HIS A 85 2.07 -4.23 -21.94
N LYS A 86 3.12 -4.77 -22.58
CA LYS A 86 4.14 -5.77 -22.20
C LYS A 86 3.77 -7.09 -21.51
N ASP A 87 4.43 -8.13 -22.00
CA ASP A 87 4.40 -9.53 -21.57
C ASP A 87 4.77 -9.66 -20.08
N GLY A 88 3.78 -9.87 -19.23
CA GLY A 88 3.91 -10.04 -17.76
C GLY A 88 2.66 -9.61 -17.01
N HIS A 89 2.06 -8.50 -17.44
CA HIS A 89 1.01 -7.80 -16.69
C HIS A 89 -0.31 -8.57 -16.54
N LEU A 90 -0.65 -9.49 -17.46
CA LEU A 90 -1.93 -10.22 -17.38
C LEU A 90 -1.94 -11.17 -16.18
N ILE A 91 -0.83 -11.85 -15.90
CA ILE A 91 -0.72 -12.77 -14.77
C ILE A 91 -0.79 -11.97 -13.48
N ASP A 92 -0.11 -10.82 -13.41
CA ASP A 92 -0.12 -9.95 -12.23
C ASP A 92 -1.52 -9.37 -11.96
N ILE A 93 -2.24 -8.96 -13.01
CA ILE A 93 -3.63 -8.46 -12.88
C ILE A 93 -4.58 -9.59 -12.47
N LEU A 94 -4.42 -10.79 -13.02
CA LEU A 94 -5.21 -11.96 -12.62
C LEU A 94 -4.88 -12.38 -11.18
N TYR A 95 -3.62 -12.34 -10.78
CA TYR A 95 -3.18 -12.60 -9.42
C TYR A 95 -3.77 -11.57 -8.45
N GLN A 96 -3.68 -10.28 -8.79
CA GLN A 96 -4.26 -9.20 -8.01
C GLN A 96 -5.76 -9.37 -7.80
N LYS A 97 -6.53 -9.54 -8.89
CA LYS A 97 -8.00 -9.68 -8.81
C LYS A 97 -8.46 -10.97 -8.14
N ARG A 98 -7.73 -12.07 -8.34
CA ARG A 98 -8.18 -13.39 -7.88
C ARG A 98 -7.72 -13.71 -6.46
N PHE A 99 -6.54 -13.26 -6.06
CA PHE A 99 -5.93 -13.62 -4.78
C PHE A 99 -5.79 -12.42 -3.84
N LEU A 100 -5.26 -11.28 -4.31
CA LEU A 100 -4.99 -10.13 -3.42
C LEU A 100 -6.25 -9.38 -2.98
N GLU A 101 -7.27 -9.26 -3.83
CA GLU A 101 -8.57 -8.64 -3.48
C GLU A 101 -9.33 -9.41 -2.39
N HIS A 102 -9.06 -10.71 -2.25
CA HIS A 102 -9.61 -11.57 -1.19
C HIS A 102 -8.61 -11.78 -0.04
N GLY A 103 -7.52 -11.01 -0.03
CA GLY A 103 -6.52 -11.02 1.02
C GLY A 103 -7.06 -10.46 2.35
N PRO A 104 -6.34 -10.68 3.46
CA PRO A 104 -6.77 -10.20 4.77
C PRO A 104 -6.80 -8.68 4.85
N ARG A 105 -7.72 -8.15 5.67
CA ARG A 105 -7.83 -6.72 5.99
C ARG A 105 -6.79 -6.31 7.02
N ILE A 106 -5.77 -5.58 6.60
CA ILE A 106 -4.68 -5.14 7.47
C ILE A 106 -4.77 -3.63 7.66
N VAL A 107 -4.75 -3.18 8.91
CA VAL A 107 -4.65 -1.75 9.25
C VAL A 107 -3.25 -1.46 9.78
N ALA A 108 -2.55 -0.52 9.17
CA ALA A 108 -1.26 -0.04 9.64
C ALA A 108 -1.39 1.41 10.13
N ILE A 109 -1.03 1.67 11.38
CA ILE A 109 -1.17 2.98 12.04
C ILE A 109 0.22 3.58 12.26
N GLY A 110 0.45 4.79 11.77
CA GLY A 110 1.74 5.45 11.96
C GLY A 110 1.94 6.71 11.11
N GLY A 111 3.15 6.87 10.60
CA GLY A 111 3.58 8.00 9.78
C GLY A 111 4.99 7.82 9.25
N GLY A 112 5.48 8.84 8.56
CA GLY A 112 6.84 8.91 8.04
C GLY A 112 7.22 7.84 7.00
N THR A 113 8.52 7.64 6.88
CA THR A 113 9.13 6.72 5.90
C THR A 113 9.08 5.26 6.35
N GLY A 114 9.06 4.99 7.67
CA GLY A 114 8.97 3.64 8.22
C GLY A 114 7.68 2.93 7.81
N LEU A 115 6.54 3.57 8.01
CA LEU A 115 5.24 3.06 7.59
C LEU A 115 5.21 2.77 6.08
N SER A 116 5.81 3.66 5.28
CA SER A 116 5.89 3.50 3.83
C SER A 116 6.65 2.24 3.41
N VAL A 117 7.73 1.88 4.11
CA VAL A 117 8.49 0.64 3.86
C VAL A 117 7.63 -0.59 4.16
N LEU A 118 6.90 -0.59 5.27
CA LEU A 118 5.97 -1.68 5.61
C LEU A 118 4.88 -1.85 4.55
N LEU A 119 4.21 -0.75 4.19
CA LEU A 119 3.13 -0.74 3.20
C LEU A 119 3.60 -1.25 1.83
N HIS A 120 4.80 -0.84 1.42
CA HIS A 120 5.42 -1.27 0.18
C HIS A 120 5.65 -2.79 0.13
N GLY A 121 6.01 -3.42 1.26
CA GLY A 121 6.14 -4.87 1.33
C GLY A 121 4.80 -5.61 1.40
N ILE A 122 3.87 -5.14 2.24
CA ILE A 122 2.59 -5.85 2.49
C ILE A 122 1.67 -5.83 1.26
N LYS A 123 1.74 -4.82 0.39
CA LYS A 123 0.89 -4.73 -0.82
C LYS A 123 1.06 -5.89 -1.82
N GLU A 124 2.14 -6.65 -1.68
CA GLU A 124 2.38 -7.88 -2.46
C GLU A 124 1.60 -9.09 -1.94
N TYR A 125 1.05 -9.00 -0.72
CA TYR A 125 0.30 -10.08 -0.05
C TYR A 125 -1.21 -9.81 0.02
N THR A 126 -1.63 -8.55 0.08
CA THR A 126 -3.06 -8.18 0.13
C THR A 126 -3.31 -6.82 -0.52
N SER A 127 -4.47 -6.67 -1.17
CA SER A 127 -4.97 -5.36 -1.62
C SER A 127 -5.86 -4.67 -0.58
N ASN A 128 -6.16 -5.34 0.53
CA ASN A 128 -7.04 -4.86 1.59
C ASN A 128 -6.25 -4.19 2.74
N ILE A 129 -5.32 -3.30 2.38
CA ILE A 129 -4.50 -2.55 3.34
C ILE A 129 -5.11 -1.19 3.57
N THR A 130 -5.21 -0.77 4.82
CA THR A 130 -5.55 0.61 5.18
C THR A 130 -4.46 1.23 6.04
N ALA A 131 -3.83 2.28 5.53
CA ALA A 131 -2.89 3.10 6.30
C ALA A 131 -3.65 4.22 7.03
N VAL A 132 -3.58 4.27 8.36
CA VAL A 132 -4.08 5.37 9.18
C VAL A 132 -2.92 6.24 9.60
N VAL A 133 -2.94 7.51 9.17
CA VAL A 133 -1.75 8.36 9.17
C VAL A 133 -1.98 9.63 9.99
N THR A 134 -0.97 10.03 10.75
CA THR A 134 -1.00 11.31 11.48
C THR A 134 -0.99 12.49 10.52
N VAL A 135 -1.72 13.54 10.86
CA VAL A 135 -1.75 14.80 10.10
C VAL A 135 -1.19 15.98 10.90
N ALA A 136 -0.48 15.68 12.00
CA ALA A 136 0.07 16.65 12.91
C ALA A 136 1.41 17.26 12.45
N ASP A 137 2.02 16.73 11.38
CA ASP A 137 3.27 17.22 10.79
C ASP A 137 3.20 18.74 10.51
N ASP A 138 4.22 19.46 10.95
CA ASP A 138 4.40 20.89 10.72
C ASP A 138 5.80 21.23 10.19
N GLY A 139 6.56 20.22 9.77
CA GLY A 139 7.90 20.34 9.21
C GLY A 139 7.94 20.64 7.70
N GLY A 140 9.00 21.31 7.28
CA GLY A 140 9.41 21.41 5.87
C GLY A 140 8.32 21.92 4.91
N SER A 141 8.14 21.19 3.79
CA SER A 141 7.13 21.53 2.79
C SER A 141 5.70 21.32 3.30
N SER A 142 5.46 20.33 4.16
CA SER A 142 4.12 20.01 4.66
C SER A 142 3.60 21.14 5.55
N GLY A 143 4.43 21.58 6.51
CA GLY A 143 4.10 22.66 7.43
C GLY A 143 3.81 23.99 6.73
N ARG A 144 4.63 24.38 5.75
CA ARG A 144 4.40 25.61 4.97
C ARG A 144 3.06 25.58 4.23
N LEU A 145 2.73 24.47 3.56
CA LEU A 145 1.47 24.35 2.82
C LEU A 145 0.26 24.30 3.75
N ARG A 146 0.39 23.62 4.88
CA ARG A 146 -0.62 23.57 5.93
C ARG A 146 -0.97 24.98 6.44
N GLN A 147 0.04 25.81 6.71
CA GLN A 147 -0.17 27.19 7.16
C GLN A 147 -0.73 28.10 6.06
N GLN A 148 -0.23 27.98 4.82
CA GLN A 148 -0.61 28.86 3.72
C GLN A 148 -2.01 28.59 3.17
N PHE A 149 -2.41 27.32 3.10
CA PHE A 149 -3.67 26.90 2.45
C PHE A 149 -4.73 26.44 3.44
N ASP A 150 -4.44 26.54 4.74
CA ASP A 150 -5.35 26.17 5.82
C ASP A 150 -5.88 24.72 5.67
N ILE A 151 -4.99 23.79 5.34
CA ILE A 151 -5.25 22.35 5.16
C ILE A 151 -4.50 21.51 6.21
N VAL A 152 -4.82 20.23 6.32
CA VAL A 152 -4.02 19.29 7.12
C VAL A 152 -2.71 18.92 6.41
N ALA A 153 -1.72 18.39 7.13
CA ALA A 153 -0.40 18.11 6.58
C ALA A 153 -0.42 16.96 5.55
N PRO A 154 0.02 17.18 4.29
CA PRO A 154 -0.05 16.15 3.26
C PRO A 154 1.13 15.18 3.22
N GLY A 155 2.23 15.46 3.94
CA GLY A 155 3.53 14.78 3.75
C GLY A 155 3.51 13.27 3.98
N ASP A 156 3.06 12.83 5.15
CA ASP A 156 3.03 11.41 5.49
C ASP A 156 1.99 10.64 4.68
N ILE A 157 0.87 11.29 4.38
CA ILE A 157 -0.16 10.74 3.48
C ILE A 157 0.41 10.54 2.07
N ARG A 158 1.14 11.52 1.54
CA ARG A 158 1.84 11.40 0.24
C ARG A 158 2.76 10.19 0.23
N ASN A 159 3.57 10.00 1.27
CA ASN A 159 4.49 8.86 1.33
C ASN A 159 3.74 7.52 1.31
N CYS A 160 2.64 7.41 2.05
CA CYS A 160 1.80 6.20 2.05
C CYS A 160 1.11 5.96 0.70
N LEU A 161 0.62 7.02 0.04
CA LEU A 161 0.03 6.93 -1.30
C LEU A 161 1.04 6.39 -2.31
N VAL A 162 2.28 6.89 -2.28
CA VAL A 162 3.36 6.41 -3.15
C VAL A 162 3.74 4.97 -2.82
N ALA A 163 3.81 4.60 -1.54
CA ALA A 163 4.16 3.24 -1.13
C ALA A 163 3.17 2.19 -1.67
N LEU A 164 1.87 2.52 -1.63
CA LEU A 164 0.78 1.66 -2.09
C LEU A 164 0.51 1.76 -3.60
N ALA A 165 1.12 2.71 -4.32
CA ALA A 165 0.99 2.81 -5.76
C ALA A 165 1.66 1.62 -6.48
N ASN A 166 1.14 1.27 -7.67
CA ASN A 166 1.79 0.31 -8.54
C ASN A 166 3.17 0.86 -8.96
N GLU A 167 4.20 0.02 -8.86
CA GLU A 167 5.57 0.40 -9.21
C GLU A 167 5.71 0.71 -10.71
N GLU A 168 6.79 1.41 -11.06
CA GLU A 168 7.19 1.73 -12.44
C GLU A 168 6.46 2.86 -13.18
N THR A 169 5.52 3.58 -12.56
CA THR A 169 4.88 4.72 -13.23
C THR A 169 5.69 6.02 -13.12
N MET A 170 5.73 6.78 -14.22
CA MET A 170 6.23 8.18 -14.22
C MET A 170 5.53 9.03 -13.15
N MET A 171 4.26 8.72 -12.86
CA MET A 171 3.48 9.44 -11.86
C MET A 171 4.06 9.28 -10.45
N ASN A 172 4.53 8.08 -10.08
CA ASN A 172 5.15 7.85 -8.78
C ASN A 172 6.46 8.65 -8.61
N GLN A 173 7.25 8.76 -9.68
CA GLN A 173 8.47 9.57 -9.68
C GLN A 173 8.12 11.06 -9.52
N LEU A 174 7.08 11.52 -10.22
CA LEU A 174 6.60 12.89 -10.13
C LEU A 174 6.07 13.21 -8.72
N PHE A 175 5.34 12.30 -8.07
CA PHE A 175 4.87 12.51 -6.69
C PHE A 175 6.00 12.63 -5.67
N GLN A 176 7.11 11.92 -5.90
CA GLN A 176 8.31 12.01 -5.05
C GLN A 176 9.21 13.19 -5.40
N TYR A 177 9.02 13.80 -6.56
CA TYR A 177 9.82 14.93 -7.02
C TYR A 177 9.76 16.09 -6.03
N ARG A 178 10.93 16.63 -5.75
CA ARG A 178 11.13 17.81 -4.91
C ARG A 178 11.81 18.88 -5.74
N PHE A 179 11.23 20.07 -5.76
CA PHE A 179 11.77 21.19 -6.51
C PHE A 179 13.12 21.61 -5.93
N GLU A 180 14.05 21.91 -6.83
CA GLU A 180 15.40 22.34 -6.52
C GLU A 180 15.43 23.63 -5.70
N LYS A 181 16.55 23.84 -5.01
CA LYS A 181 16.79 25.06 -4.25
C LYS A 181 16.94 26.24 -5.24
N ASP A 182 16.58 27.44 -4.79
CA ASP A 182 16.67 28.71 -5.56
C ASP A 182 15.50 29.06 -6.51
N THR A 183 14.33 28.44 -6.33
CA THR A 183 13.06 28.86 -6.96
C THR A 183 12.00 29.21 -5.91
N ASP A 184 10.90 29.87 -6.31
CA ASP A 184 9.74 30.10 -5.42
C ASP A 184 9.12 28.79 -4.90
N PHE A 185 9.34 27.68 -5.61
CA PHE A 185 8.92 26.34 -5.20
C PHE A 185 9.97 25.60 -4.37
N SER A 186 11.07 26.25 -4.00
CA SER A 186 12.23 25.64 -3.34
C SER A 186 11.83 24.75 -2.16
N GLY A 187 12.23 23.48 -2.27
CA GLY A 187 11.98 22.46 -1.25
C GLY A 187 10.54 21.97 -1.15
N HIS A 188 9.58 22.48 -1.94
CA HIS A 188 8.26 21.86 -2.05
C HIS A 188 8.36 20.50 -2.76
N SER A 189 7.49 19.57 -2.34
CA SER A 189 7.28 18.33 -3.09
C SER A 189 6.09 18.51 -4.02
N PHE A 190 6.24 18.07 -5.26
CA PHE A 190 5.12 18.06 -6.21
C PHE A 190 3.93 17.28 -5.66
N GLY A 191 4.14 16.10 -5.07
CA GLY A 191 3.06 15.31 -4.48
C GLY A 191 2.31 16.06 -3.36
N ASN A 192 3.01 16.87 -2.56
CA ASN A 192 2.34 17.70 -1.56
C ASN A 192 1.48 18.79 -2.23
N LEU A 193 2.03 19.49 -3.24
CA LEU A 193 1.30 20.50 -4.00
C LEU A 193 0.08 19.91 -4.71
N PHE A 194 0.22 18.70 -5.25
CA PHE A 194 -0.86 17.97 -5.89
C PHE A 194 -2.00 17.69 -4.90
N ILE A 195 -1.69 17.14 -3.71
CA ILE A 195 -2.71 16.87 -2.68
C ILE A 195 -3.36 18.18 -2.21
N THR A 196 -2.58 19.25 -2.01
CA THR A 196 -3.10 20.58 -1.70
C THR A 196 -4.07 21.07 -2.78
N ALA A 197 -3.69 21.01 -4.05
CA ALA A 197 -4.54 21.43 -5.16
C ALA A 197 -5.81 20.57 -5.27
N MET A 198 -5.70 19.25 -5.12
CA MET A 198 -6.86 18.35 -5.09
C MET A 198 -7.82 18.71 -3.96
N THR A 199 -7.30 19.08 -2.79
CA THR A 199 -8.11 19.54 -1.65
C THR A 199 -8.88 20.82 -1.97
N GLN A 200 -8.21 21.80 -2.58
CA GLN A 200 -8.85 23.05 -3.00
C GLN A 200 -9.92 22.83 -4.07
N VAL A 201 -9.66 21.96 -5.05
CA VAL A 201 -10.61 21.66 -6.14
C VAL A 201 -11.82 20.87 -5.65
N THR A 202 -11.61 19.91 -4.76
CA THR A 202 -12.71 19.06 -4.25
C THR A 202 -13.49 19.71 -3.11
N GLY A 203 -12.89 20.71 -2.43
CA GLY A 203 -13.44 21.38 -1.25
C GLY A 203 -13.41 20.50 0.01
N ASP A 204 -12.87 19.29 -0.07
CA ASP A 204 -12.92 18.30 1.00
C ASP A 204 -11.66 17.42 0.96
N PHE A 205 -10.93 17.36 2.08
CA PHE A 205 -9.66 16.64 2.14
C PHE A 205 -9.83 15.13 1.94
N GLU A 206 -10.89 14.54 2.48
CA GLU A 206 -11.13 13.10 2.36
C GLU A 206 -11.42 12.72 0.89
N LYS A 207 -12.24 13.52 0.20
CA LYS A 207 -12.51 13.39 -1.23
C LYS A 207 -11.25 13.58 -2.06
N ALA A 208 -10.40 14.55 -1.72
CA ALA A 208 -9.11 14.75 -2.38
C ALA A 208 -8.22 13.51 -2.29
N LEU A 209 -8.17 12.85 -1.12
CA LEU A 209 -7.43 11.60 -0.95
C LEU A 209 -8.03 10.44 -1.74
N LYS A 210 -9.36 10.31 -1.74
CA LYS A 210 -10.08 9.31 -2.53
C LYS A 210 -9.77 9.45 -4.03
N GLU A 211 -9.76 10.67 -4.56
CA GLU A 211 -9.41 10.92 -5.97
C GLU A 211 -7.91 10.76 -6.24
N SER A 212 -7.03 11.21 -5.33
CA SER A 212 -5.58 11.01 -5.45
C SER A 212 -5.21 9.52 -5.48
N SER A 213 -5.89 8.70 -4.68
CA SER A 213 -5.74 7.24 -4.66
C SER A 213 -6.08 6.60 -6.00
N LYS A 214 -7.10 7.11 -6.70
CA LYS A 214 -7.47 6.64 -8.05
C LYS A 214 -6.45 7.05 -9.10
N VAL A 215 -5.97 8.30 -9.05
CA VAL A 215 -4.95 8.80 -9.98
C VAL A 215 -3.67 7.97 -9.90
N LEU A 216 -3.25 7.61 -8.68
CA LEU A 216 -2.09 6.76 -8.45
C LEU A 216 -2.37 5.26 -8.58
N SER A 217 -3.64 4.86 -8.75
CA SER A 217 -4.06 3.46 -8.83
C SER A 217 -3.47 2.60 -7.71
N ILE A 218 -3.60 3.09 -6.47
CA ILE A 218 -3.01 2.43 -5.30
C ILE A 218 -3.71 1.11 -4.96
N ARG A 219 -2.98 0.18 -4.33
CA ARG A 219 -3.51 -1.05 -3.75
C ARG A 219 -3.78 -0.83 -2.26
N GLY A 220 -5.02 -0.54 -1.92
CA GLY A 220 -5.44 -0.26 -0.54
C GLY A 220 -5.98 1.15 -0.36
N ARG A 221 -5.96 1.64 0.88
CA ARG A 221 -6.50 2.95 1.28
C ARG A 221 -5.52 3.69 2.17
N VAL A 222 -5.47 5.01 2.02
CA VAL A 222 -4.75 5.90 2.95
C VAL A 222 -5.77 6.84 3.55
N LEU A 223 -5.86 6.83 4.89
CA LEU A 223 -6.82 7.59 5.66
C LEU A 223 -6.08 8.47 6.67
N PRO A 224 -6.48 9.73 6.83
CA PRO A 224 -5.97 10.55 7.92
C PRO A 224 -6.57 10.05 9.24
N SER A 225 -5.85 10.19 10.35
CA SER A 225 -6.39 9.86 11.67
C SER A 225 -7.47 10.84 12.11
N THR A 226 -7.41 12.09 11.67
CA THR A 226 -8.44 13.12 11.87
C THR A 226 -8.54 14.02 10.64
N LEU A 227 -9.72 14.58 10.41
CA LEU A 227 -9.94 15.64 9.42
C LEU A 227 -9.74 17.05 10.02
N GLU A 228 -9.60 17.13 11.34
CA GLU A 228 -9.41 18.38 12.06
C GLU A 228 -7.92 18.78 12.08
N LYS A 229 -7.65 20.07 12.24
CA LYS A 229 -6.28 20.56 12.40
C LYS A 229 -5.81 20.32 13.81
N VAL A 230 -4.83 19.42 13.95
CA VAL A 230 -4.22 19.08 15.24
C VAL A 230 -2.75 19.46 15.28
N VAL A 231 -2.33 20.11 16.36
CA VAL A 231 -0.93 20.39 16.65
C VAL A 231 -0.45 19.42 17.71
N LEU A 232 0.72 18.82 17.47
CA LEU A 232 1.38 17.96 18.46
C LEU A 232 2.14 18.85 19.46
N ALA A 233 2.04 18.52 20.74
CA ALA A 233 2.73 19.25 21.80
C ALA A 233 3.31 18.28 22.84
N ALA A 234 4.45 18.64 23.42
CA ALA A 234 5.13 17.85 24.42
C ALA A 234 5.45 18.67 25.68
N GLU A 235 5.28 18.03 26.84
CA GLU A 235 5.87 18.44 28.10
C GLU A 235 7.16 17.66 28.31
N HIS A 236 8.27 18.36 28.51
CA HIS A 236 9.58 17.77 28.76
C HIS A 236 9.82 17.53 30.25
N ALA A 237 10.80 16.70 30.59
CA ALA A 237 11.14 16.34 31.97
C ALA A 237 11.53 17.55 32.84
N ASP A 238 12.03 18.62 32.21
CA ASP A 238 12.35 19.90 32.86
C ASP A 238 11.16 20.86 33.00
N GLY A 239 9.96 20.43 32.58
CA GLY A 239 8.72 21.21 32.65
C GLY A 239 8.50 22.17 31.47
N ARG A 240 9.43 22.29 30.52
CA ARG A 240 9.21 23.08 29.31
C ARG A 240 8.12 22.46 28.44
N LEU A 241 7.33 23.31 27.80
CA LEU A 241 6.34 22.93 26.79
C LEU A 241 6.86 23.28 25.41
N THR A 242 6.80 22.34 24.48
CA THR A 242 7.04 22.57 23.05
C THR A 242 5.78 22.27 22.25
N GLU A 243 5.55 23.06 21.21
CA GLU A 243 4.46 22.86 20.26
C GLU A 243 5.04 22.75 18.85
N GLY A 244 4.49 21.83 18.08
CA GLY A 244 4.95 21.50 16.74
C GLY A 244 5.82 20.24 16.72
N GLU A 245 5.50 19.34 15.80
CA GLU A 245 6.21 18.07 15.60
C GLU A 245 7.71 18.33 15.34
N ALA A 246 8.03 19.29 14.48
CA ALA A 246 9.41 19.61 14.11
C ALA A 246 10.22 20.29 15.24
N GLN A 247 9.58 20.70 16.34
CA GLN A 247 10.24 21.36 17.48
C GLN A 247 10.47 20.42 18.66
N ILE A 248 9.62 19.41 18.85
CA ILE A 248 9.69 18.47 19.97
C ILE A 248 11.08 17.83 20.12
N PRO A 249 11.70 17.27 19.05
CA PRO A 249 13.03 16.66 19.17
C PRO A 249 14.16 17.66 19.47
N LYS A 250 13.94 18.96 19.22
CA LYS A 250 14.97 20.00 19.37
C LYS A 250 15.07 20.55 20.79
N ALA A 251 14.17 20.15 21.69
CA ALA A 251 14.13 20.67 23.05
C ALA A 251 15.37 20.30 23.88
N GLY A 252 16.05 19.20 23.53
CA GLY A 252 17.24 18.71 24.25
C GLY A 252 16.92 18.17 25.65
N SER A 253 15.67 17.78 25.91
CA SER A 253 15.19 17.27 27.21
C SER A 253 14.22 16.11 26.99
N PRO A 254 14.27 15.03 27.78
CA PRO A 254 13.40 13.87 27.61
C PRO A 254 11.92 14.26 27.61
N ILE A 255 11.12 13.59 26.77
CA ILE A 255 9.68 13.81 26.70
C ILE A 255 9.03 13.13 27.90
N LYS A 256 8.34 13.93 28.74
CA LYS A 256 7.58 13.42 29.90
C LYS A 256 6.17 13.05 29.51
N LYS A 257 5.52 13.89 28.70
CA LYS A 257 4.15 13.71 28.24
C LYS A 257 3.96 14.27 26.84
N ILE A 258 3.24 13.55 25.98
CA ILE A 258 2.81 14.04 24.67
C ILE A 258 1.28 14.14 24.58
N PHE A 259 0.79 15.14 23.85
CA PHE A 259 -0.64 15.38 23.66
C PHE A 259 -0.91 16.17 22.36
N ILE A 260 -2.16 16.16 21.90
CA ILE A 260 -2.61 16.93 20.74
C ILE A 260 -3.45 18.13 21.17
N ARG A 261 -3.42 19.20 20.38
CA ARG A 261 -4.29 20.38 20.51
C ARG A 261 -5.08 20.60 19.21
N PRO A 262 -6.42 20.71 19.25
CA PRO A 262 -7.28 20.50 20.42
C PRO A 262 -7.28 19.04 20.87
N ASN A 263 -7.41 18.79 22.18
CA ASN A 263 -7.49 17.44 22.74
C ASN A 263 -8.85 16.77 22.48
N SER A 264 -9.82 17.53 22.00
CA SER A 264 -11.16 17.09 21.59
C SER A 264 -11.27 16.72 20.12
N ALA A 265 -10.15 16.68 19.39
CA ALA A 265 -10.16 16.37 17.96
C ALA A 265 -10.75 14.98 17.72
N SER A 266 -11.71 14.91 16.79
CA SER A 266 -12.43 13.68 16.46
C SER A 266 -11.65 12.86 15.44
N ALA A 267 -11.75 11.53 15.52
CA ALA A 267 -11.21 10.66 14.48
C ALA A 267 -11.94 10.82 13.14
N ALA A 268 -11.24 10.57 12.04
CA ALA A 268 -11.88 10.39 10.75
C ALA A 268 -12.77 9.13 10.80
N PRO A 269 -14.07 9.21 10.43
CA PRO A 269 -14.99 8.07 10.56
C PRO A 269 -14.56 6.83 9.78
N ASP A 270 -13.99 7.03 8.58
CA ASP A 270 -13.48 5.93 7.75
C ASP A 270 -12.28 5.23 8.40
N ALA A 271 -11.46 5.93 9.19
CA ALA A 271 -10.32 5.34 9.91
C ALA A 271 -10.80 4.44 11.06
N VAL A 272 -11.77 4.90 11.84
CA VAL A 272 -12.40 4.10 12.91
C VAL A 272 -13.04 2.83 12.33
N ARG A 273 -13.79 2.97 11.23
CA ARG A 273 -14.41 1.81 10.56
C ARG A 273 -13.37 0.79 10.12
N ALA A 274 -12.29 1.24 9.48
CA ALA A 274 -11.22 0.35 9.03
C ALA A 274 -10.58 -0.42 10.20
N ILE A 275 -10.35 0.23 11.34
CA ILE A 275 -9.78 -0.41 12.54
C ILE A 275 -10.72 -1.49 13.09
N LEU A 276 -12.03 -1.22 13.14
CA LEU A 276 -13.03 -2.19 13.64
C LEU A 276 -13.20 -3.40 12.69
N GLU A 277 -13.00 -3.21 11.39
CA GLU A 277 -13.11 -4.26 10.38
C GLU A 277 -11.80 -5.04 10.15
N ALA A 278 -10.70 -4.60 10.76
CA ALA A 278 -9.38 -5.19 10.57
C ALA A 278 -9.33 -6.67 11.02
N GLU A 279 -8.53 -7.48 10.32
CA GLU A 279 -8.12 -8.83 10.74
C GLU A 279 -6.74 -8.81 11.43
N LEU A 280 -5.96 -7.75 11.23
CA LEU A 280 -4.68 -7.50 11.88
C LEU A 280 -4.44 -5.99 11.98
N ILE A 281 -3.93 -5.53 13.13
CA ILE A 281 -3.53 -4.14 13.34
C ILE A 281 -2.02 -4.10 13.55
N ILE A 282 -1.32 -3.24 12.81
CA ILE A 282 0.11 -3.01 12.93
C ILE A 282 0.35 -1.56 13.35
N LEU A 283 1.15 -1.35 14.38
CA LEU A 283 1.59 -0.04 14.86
C LEU A 283 3.03 0.20 14.39
N GLY A 284 3.23 1.24 13.59
CA GLY A 284 4.54 1.55 13.03
C GLY A 284 4.96 0.61 11.87
N PRO A 285 6.26 0.56 11.54
CA PRO A 285 7.35 1.28 12.21
C PRO A 285 7.31 2.79 11.93
N GLY A 286 7.91 3.58 12.81
CA GLY A 286 7.91 5.04 12.70
C GLY A 286 8.28 5.70 14.02
N SER A 287 8.44 7.02 14.01
CA SER A 287 8.78 7.74 15.23
C SER A 287 7.76 7.53 16.33
N LEU A 288 8.22 7.16 17.52
CA LEU A 288 7.34 6.77 18.62
C LEU A 288 6.41 7.93 19.00
N TYR A 289 6.99 9.08 19.32
CA TYR A 289 6.26 10.25 19.80
C TYR A 289 5.65 11.08 18.67
N THR A 290 6.27 11.12 17.49
CA THR A 290 5.85 12.01 16.40
C THR A 290 5.06 11.32 15.28
N SER A 291 5.05 9.98 15.20
CA SER A 291 4.32 9.24 14.15
C SER A 291 3.32 8.21 14.69
N ILE A 292 3.63 7.47 15.75
CA ILE A 292 2.76 6.38 16.24
C ILE A 292 1.78 6.88 17.30
N ILE A 293 2.30 7.38 18.42
CA ILE A 293 1.48 7.89 19.53
C ILE A 293 0.47 8.95 19.08
N PRO A 294 0.77 9.91 18.17
CA PRO A 294 -0.19 10.95 17.79
C PRO A 294 -1.50 10.43 17.22
N ASN A 295 -1.46 9.32 16.47
CA ASN A 295 -2.68 8.68 15.97
C ASN A 295 -3.54 8.12 17.12
N LEU A 296 -2.90 7.60 18.17
CA LEU A 296 -3.51 6.95 19.33
C LEU A 296 -3.90 7.94 20.44
N LEU A 297 -3.48 9.20 20.33
CA LEU A 297 -3.95 10.28 21.21
C LEU A 297 -5.40 10.68 20.87
N ILE A 298 -5.84 10.45 19.63
CA ILE A 298 -7.24 10.61 19.25
C ILE A 298 -8.06 9.51 19.91
N ARG A 299 -9.03 9.92 20.73
CA ARG A 299 -9.76 9.03 21.63
C ARG A 299 -10.47 7.90 20.89
N GLU A 300 -11.18 8.20 19.81
CA GLU A 300 -11.96 7.22 19.05
C GLU A 300 -11.07 6.20 18.33
N ILE A 301 -9.88 6.60 17.85
CA ILE A 301 -8.88 5.67 17.29
C ILE A 301 -8.39 4.71 18.37
N ARG A 302 -7.99 5.25 19.53
CA ARG A 302 -7.54 4.41 20.67
C ARG A 302 -8.62 3.44 21.11
N GLU A 303 -9.85 3.91 21.29
CA GLU A 303 -10.98 3.09 21.72
C GLU A 303 -11.27 1.97 20.70
N ALA A 304 -11.21 2.26 19.39
CA ALA A 304 -11.40 1.25 18.35
C ALA A 304 -10.31 0.17 18.37
N VAL A 305 -9.04 0.56 18.53
CA VAL A 305 -7.92 -0.41 18.61
C VAL A 305 -8.06 -1.27 19.87
N VAL A 306 -8.37 -0.68 21.03
CA VAL A 306 -8.54 -1.39 22.30
C VAL A 306 -9.74 -2.35 22.27
N ALA A 307 -10.83 -1.96 21.61
CA ALA A 307 -12.02 -2.81 21.48
C ALA A 307 -11.80 -4.01 20.54
N SER A 308 -10.89 -3.87 19.56
CA SER A 308 -10.62 -4.91 18.58
C SER A 308 -10.03 -6.17 19.23
N GLN A 309 -10.56 -7.34 18.84
CA GLN A 309 -10.12 -8.65 19.33
C GLN A 309 -9.05 -9.31 18.44
N VAL A 310 -8.63 -8.62 17.38
CA VAL A 310 -7.58 -9.12 16.49
C VAL A 310 -6.20 -8.84 17.08
N SER A 311 -5.18 -9.54 16.58
CA SER A 311 -3.81 -9.28 17.00
C SER A 311 -3.37 -7.87 16.64
N LYS A 312 -2.68 -7.24 17.59
CA LYS A 312 -2.14 -5.89 17.49
C LYS A 312 -0.62 -5.98 17.65
N ILE A 313 0.11 -5.65 16.60
CA ILE A 313 1.55 -5.86 16.53
C ILE A 313 2.26 -4.52 16.45
N TYR A 314 3.16 -4.25 17.37
CA TYR A 314 4.05 -3.09 17.30
C TYR A 314 5.33 -3.47 16.56
N VAL A 315 5.76 -2.66 15.58
CA VAL A 315 7.06 -2.81 14.92
C VAL A 315 8.03 -1.81 15.55
N CYS A 316 8.98 -2.31 16.34
CA CYS A 316 9.96 -1.47 17.03
C CYS A 316 10.93 -0.82 16.06
N ASN A 317 11.41 0.38 16.40
CA ASN A 317 12.44 1.04 15.62
C ASN A 317 13.78 0.30 15.75
N ILE A 318 14.57 0.28 14.67
CA ILE A 318 15.91 -0.34 14.65
C ILE A 318 16.93 0.56 15.35
N MET A 319 16.78 1.87 15.23
CA MET A 319 17.67 2.89 15.77
C MET A 319 16.90 3.86 16.68
N THR A 320 17.55 4.33 17.74
CA THR A 320 17.01 5.40 18.59
C THR A 320 16.93 6.72 17.82
N GLN A 321 16.00 7.59 18.17
CA GLN A 321 15.86 8.90 17.54
C GLN A 321 16.32 10.03 18.47
N PRO A 322 17.27 10.86 18.03
CA PRO A 322 17.76 11.98 18.84
C PRO A 322 16.64 12.94 19.22
N GLY A 323 16.53 13.27 20.49
CA GLY A 323 15.50 14.15 21.04
C GLY A 323 14.16 13.45 21.35
N GLU A 324 13.98 12.20 20.91
CA GLU A 324 12.75 11.43 21.15
C GLU A 324 13.01 10.20 22.03
N THR A 325 13.88 9.29 21.59
CA THR A 325 14.07 7.96 22.20
C THR A 325 15.53 7.67 22.55
N ASN A 326 16.28 8.70 22.99
CA ASN A 326 17.70 8.57 23.35
C ASN A 326 17.92 7.46 24.39
N GLY A 327 18.73 6.47 24.03
CA GLY A 327 19.11 5.37 24.92
C GLY A 327 18.00 4.35 25.21
N PHE A 328 16.86 4.44 24.52
CA PHE A 328 15.75 3.51 24.73
C PHE A 328 16.10 2.11 24.22
N LYS A 329 15.72 1.12 25.01
CA LYS A 329 15.58 -0.28 24.57
C LYS A 329 14.19 -0.52 23.97
N ALA A 330 13.95 -1.72 23.45
CA ALA A 330 12.66 -2.08 22.88
C ALA A 330 11.55 -2.10 23.95
N SER A 331 11.86 -2.56 25.17
CA SER A 331 10.92 -2.50 26.30
C SER A 331 10.53 -1.06 26.68
N ASP A 332 11.47 -0.11 26.61
CA ASP A 332 11.20 1.32 26.89
C ASP A 332 10.21 1.91 25.88
N HIS A 333 10.34 1.54 24.59
CA HIS A 333 9.39 1.97 23.56
C HIS A 333 7.97 1.48 23.86
N ILE A 334 7.83 0.22 24.28
CA ILE A 334 6.54 -0.36 24.67
C ILE A 334 6.01 0.34 25.93
N GLY A 335 6.86 0.56 26.92
CA GLY A 335 6.50 1.24 28.16
C GLY A 335 5.93 2.64 27.89
N GLU A 336 6.60 3.42 27.05
CA GLU A 336 6.17 4.77 26.68
C GLU A 336 4.92 4.78 25.79
N LEU A 337 4.78 3.81 24.86
CA LEU A 337 3.57 3.61 24.08
C LEU A 337 2.36 3.35 24.99
N VAL A 338 2.49 2.42 25.92
CA VAL A 338 1.42 2.03 26.86
C VAL A 338 1.07 3.17 27.82
N LYS A 339 2.09 3.82 28.38
CA LYS A 339 1.95 4.96 29.29
C LYS A 339 1.15 6.11 28.67
N HIS A 340 1.35 6.38 27.38
CA HIS A 340 0.67 7.45 26.67
C HIS A 340 -0.69 7.04 26.06
N THR A 341 -0.98 5.75 26.01
CA THR A 341 -2.17 5.25 25.32
C THR A 341 -2.97 4.28 26.19
N HIS A 342 -2.76 2.98 26.05
CA HIS A 342 -3.47 1.93 26.79
C HIS A 342 -2.69 0.60 26.73
N PRO A 343 -2.67 -0.23 27.79
CA PRO A 343 -1.93 -1.51 27.81
C PRO A 343 -2.42 -2.53 26.78
N LYS A 344 -3.68 -2.46 26.36
CA LYS A 344 -4.28 -3.34 25.32
C LYS A 344 -4.09 -2.85 23.88
N ILE A 345 -3.22 -1.86 23.64
CA ILE A 345 -3.01 -1.33 22.28
C ILE A 345 -2.14 -2.24 21.42
N LEU A 346 -1.35 -3.11 22.05
CA LEU A 346 -0.51 -4.12 21.42
C LEU A 346 -0.61 -5.44 22.17
N ASP A 347 -0.42 -6.55 21.46
CA ASP A 347 -0.34 -7.91 22.00
C ASP A 347 1.09 -8.47 21.87
N ALA A 348 1.81 -8.06 20.81
CA ALA A 348 3.20 -8.45 20.58
C ALA A 348 4.02 -7.34 19.91
N CYS A 349 5.34 -7.46 19.99
CA CYS A 349 6.31 -6.56 19.38
C CYS A 349 7.24 -7.33 18.43
N ILE A 350 7.51 -6.76 17.26
CA ILE A 350 8.56 -7.19 16.35
C ILE A 350 9.82 -6.36 16.65
N VAL A 351 10.93 -7.04 16.96
CA VAL A 351 12.22 -6.43 17.29
C VAL A 351 13.31 -6.91 16.36
N ASN A 352 14.24 -6.00 16.03
CA ASN A 352 15.40 -6.33 15.20
C ASN A 352 16.52 -6.97 16.02
N THR A 353 17.00 -8.13 15.57
CA THR A 353 18.22 -8.78 16.07
C THR A 353 19.37 -8.74 15.05
N GLY A 354 19.13 -8.17 13.87
CA GLY A 354 20.11 -7.98 12.81
C GLY A 354 21.18 -6.96 13.15
N SER A 355 22.41 -7.21 12.70
CA SER A 355 23.54 -6.31 12.91
C SER A 355 23.53 -5.14 11.90
N VAL A 356 23.65 -3.91 12.40
CA VAL A 356 23.84 -2.72 11.57
C VAL A 356 25.31 -2.64 11.11
N PRO A 357 25.60 -2.41 9.81
CA PRO A 357 26.97 -2.28 9.33
C PRO A 357 27.74 -1.15 10.03
N VAL A 358 29.03 -1.39 10.32
CA VAL A 358 29.90 -0.46 11.07
C VAL A 358 29.95 0.93 10.46
N CYS A 359 30.03 1.04 9.13
CA CYS A 359 30.05 2.34 8.45
C CYS A 359 28.78 3.17 8.68
N LEU A 360 27.62 2.51 8.83
CA LEU A 360 26.36 3.18 9.17
C LEU A 360 26.31 3.47 10.67
N LEU A 361 26.80 2.59 11.53
CA LEU A 361 26.90 2.88 12.97
C LEU A 361 27.70 4.15 13.24
N ASP A 362 28.82 4.36 12.54
CA ASP A 362 29.61 5.60 12.68
C ASP A 362 28.82 6.83 12.23
N LYS A 363 28.06 6.72 11.13
CA LYS A 363 27.20 7.80 10.61
C LYS A 363 26.11 8.17 11.61
N TYR A 364 25.36 7.19 12.09
CA TYR A 364 24.28 7.40 13.06
C TYR A 364 24.81 7.81 14.45
N GLY A 365 25.97 7.31 14.85
CA GLY A 365 26.63 7.68 16.10
C GLY A 365 26.99 9.17 16.16
N ARG A 366 27.40 9.77 15.03
CA ARG A 366 27.62 11.23 14.92
C ARG A 366 26.34 12.04 15.11
N GLU A 367 25.19 11.45 14.83
CA GLU A 367 23.87 12.03 15.04
C GLU A 367 23.29 11.69 16.44
N SER A 368 24.07 11.06 17.33
CA SER A 368 23.60 10.56 18.64
C SER A 368 22.47 9.53 18.55
N SER A 369 22.48 8.72 17.49
CA SER A 369 21.55 7.61 17.26
C SER A 369 22.29 6.28 17.36
N VAL A 370 21.76 5.35 18.15
CA VAL A 370 22.33 4.02 18.41
C VAL A 370 21.29 2.93 18.11
N PRO A 371 21.71 1.68 17.83
CA PRO A 371 20.78 0.57 17.69
C PRO A 371 19.93 0.39 18.96
N VAL A 372 18.64 0.12 18.78
CA VAL A 372 17.74 -0.23 19.88
C VAL A 372 18.03 -1.66 20.31
N GLU A 373 18.36 -1.84 21.59
CA GLU A 373 18.53 -3.17 22.18
C GLU A 373 17.18 -3.87 22.29
N ALA A 374 17.08 -5.11 21.82
CA ALA A 374 15.81 -5.85 21.76
C ALA A 374 15.27 -6.31 23.12
N ASP A 375 16.14 -6.44 24.14
CA ASP A 375 15.84 -6.78 25.54
C ASP A 375 14.60 -7.66 25.79
N THR A 376 14.52 -8.75 25.02
CA THR A 376 13.33 -9.59 24.85
C THR A 376 12.74 -10.14 26.14
N GLN A 377 13.58 -10.43 27.14
CA GLN A 377 13.10 -10.92 28.44
C GLN A 377 12.26 -9.86 29.16
N ALA A 378 12.68 -8.59 29.13
CA ALA A 378 11.93 -7.50 29.76
C ALA A 378 10.54 -7.32 29.12
N ILE A 379 10.45 -7.45 27.80
CA ILE A 379 9.17 -7.37 27.07
C ILE A 379 8.23 -8.53 27.46
N LYS A 380 8.76 -9.75 27.59
CA LYS A 380 7.99 -10.92 28.06
C LYS A 380 7.52 -10.73 29.50
N ASP A 381 8.37 -10.18 30.36
CA ASP A 381 8.04 -9.89 31.76
C ASP A 381 6.95 -8.81 31.89
N MET A 382 6.85 -7.89 30.91
CA MET A 382 5.73 -6.94 30.77
C MET A 382 4.42 -7.59 30.29
N GLY A 383 4.45 -8.86 29.88
CA GLY A 383 3.29 -9.62 29.41
C GLY A 383 3.01 -9.53 27.91
N TYR A 384 3.97 -9.06 27.10
CA TYR A 384 3.82 -8.94 25.65
C TYR A 384 4.58 -10.03 24.90
N GLY A 385 4.04 -10.47 23.76
CA GLY A 385 4.73 -11.37 22.84
C GLY A 385 5.91 -10.67 22.15
N VAL A 386 6.92 -11.44 21.75
CA VAL A 386 8.10 -10.91 21.03
C VAL A 386 8.41 -11.78 19.83
N ILE A 387 8.65 -11.12 18.70
CA ILE A 387 9.10 -11.73 17.45
C ILE A 387 10.46 -11.12 17.13
N GLU A 388 11.48 -11.97 17.15
CA GLU A 388 12.87 -11.59 16.88
C GLU A 388 13.23 -11.98 15.45
N GLU A 389 13.70 -11.03 14.65
CA GLU A 389 14.17 -11.29 13.29
C GLU A 389 15.29 -10.31 12.90
N ASP A 390 16.15 -10.71 11.96
CA ASP A 390 17.06 -9.78 11.31
C ASP A 390 16.25 -8.92 10.33
N LEU A 391 15.97 -7.68 10.68
CA LEU A 391 15.12 -6.77 9.90
C LEU A 391 15.92 -5.69 9.20
N VAL A 392 17.25 -5.70 9.28
CA VAL A 392 18.06 -4.61 8.74
C VAL A 392 18.12 -4.69 7.22
N SER A 393 17.71 -3.61 6.57
CA SER A 393 18.08 -3.29 5.20
C SER A 393 18.99 -2.06 5.23
N ALA A 394 20.25 -2.28 4.83
CA ALA A 394 21.30 -1.27 4.89
C ALA A 394 21.79 -0.93 3.48
N SER A 395 21.17 0.08 2.88
CA SER A 395 21.68 0.75 1.69
C SER A 395 22.38 2.05 2.10
N ASP A 396 21.79 3.22 1.83
CA ASP A 396 22.33 4.53 2.23
C ASP A 396 21.97 4.92 3.68
N HIS A 397 20.95 4.24 4.23
CA HIS A 397 20.37 4.46 5.55
C HIS A 397 19.93 3.11 6.13
N VAL A 398 19.83 3.05 7.46
CA VAL A 398 19.26 1.90 8.16
C VAL A 398 17.75 1.97 8.06
N ARG A 399 17.14 0.96 7.44
CA ARG A 399 15.68 0.79 7.34
C ARG A 399 15.31 -0.63 7.64
N HIS A 400 14.01 -0.85 7.85
CA HIS A 400 13.48 -2.20 7.84
C HIS A 400 13.55 -2.80 6.43
N ASP A 401 13.80 -4.09 6.34
CA ASP A 401 13.60 -4.85 5.11
C ASP A 401 12.10 -5.09 4.90
N ALA A 402 11.54 -4.47 3.85
CA ALA A 402 10.12 -4.57 3.53
C ALA A 402 9.66 -6.01 3.28
N GLY A 403 10.50 -6.82 2.62
CA GLY A 403 10.18 -8.21 2.28
C GLY A 403 10.21 -9.15 3.47
N LYS A 404 11.13 -8.93 4.42
CA LYS A 404 11.15 -9.67 5.69
C LYS A 404 9.98 -9.28 6.59
N LEU A 405 9.71 -7.99 6.75
CA LEU A 405 8.53 -7.52 7.50
C LEU A 405 7.22 -8.08 6.94
N ALA A 406 7.05 -8.03 5.61
CA ALA A 406 5.84 -8.53 4.99
C ALA A 406 5.67 -10.05 5.14
N ARG A 407 6.77 -10.82 5.13
CA ARG A 407 6.73 -12.26 5.43
C ARG A 407 6.27 -12.54 6.87
N ILE A 408 6.83 -11.84 7.86
CA ILE A 408 6.39 -11.98 9.26
C ILE A 408 4.89 -11.70 9.38
N VAL A 409 4.42 -10.62 8.75
CA VAL A 409 3.00 -10.26 8.75
C VAL A 409 2.14 -11.35 8.12
N ALA A 410 2.57 -11.93 6.99
CA ALA A 410 1.86 -13.03 6.33
C ALA A 410 1.81 -14.29 7.21
N ASP A 411 2.91 -14.63 7.89
CA ASP A 411 2.99 -15.78 8.79
C ASP A 411 2.05 -15.62 10.00
N LEU A 412 1.99 -14.42 10.58
CA LEU A 412 1.06 -14.10 11.68
C LEU A 412 -0.41 -14.29 11.26
N LEU A 413 -0.76 -13.86 10.06
CA LEU A 413 -2.11 -14.02 9.51
C LEU A 413 -2.47 -15.50 9.28
N ASN A 414 -1.50 -16.29 8.82
CA ASN A 414 -1.70 -17.73 8.63
C ASN A 414 -1.90 -18.46 9.96
N LEU A 415 -1.13 -18.09 10.99
CA LEU A 415 -1.27 -18.66 12.34
C LEU A 415 -2.63 -18.32 12.97
N GLN A 416 -3.11 -17.09 12.85
CA GLN A 416 -4.44 -16.70 13.33
C GLN A 416 -5.55 -17.50 12.65
N ARG A 417 -5.43 -17.74 11.34
CA ARG A 417 -6.42 -18.53 10.59
C ARG A 417 -6.42 -19.99 11.01
N ALA A 418 -5.24 -20.58 11.21
CA ALA A 418 -5.11 -21.96 11.67
C ALA A 418 -5.66 -22.17 13.10
N GLY A 419 -5.50 -21.18 13.99
CA GLY A 419 -6.03 -21.24 15.36
C GLY A 419 -7.55 -21.02 15.48
N ASN A 420 -8.21 -20.48 14.43
CA ASN A 420 -9.65 -20.22 14.37
C ASN A 420 -10.43 -21.31 13.61
N SER A 421 -9.74 -22.33 13.09
CA SER A 421 -10.29 -23.54 12.44
C SER A 421 -10.14 -24.75 13.35
#